data_AF-A0A9E3NB05-F1
#
_entry.id   AF-A0A9E3NB05-F1
#
_cell.length_a   1.000
_cell.length_b   1.000
_cell.length_c   1.000
_cell.angle_alpha   90.00
_cell.angle_beta   90.00
_cell.angle_gamma   90.00
#
_symmetry.space_group_name_H-M   'P 1'
#
loop_
_entity.id
_entity.type
_entity.pdbx_description
1 polymer ?
#
loop_
_entity_poly.entity_id
_entity_poly.type
_entity_poly.pdbx_seq_one_letter_code
_entity_poly.pdbx_strand_id
1 'polypeptide(L)'
;MRKQTTSTVLMIRPRNFGFNEETAENNSFQQKGDNYNPTAVQQKAIEEFDGFVEQLQKHEINVLVVDDTPSPAKIDAVFPNNWFST
;
A
#
# COMPACT_ATOMS: atom_id res chain seq x y z
N MET A 1 17.70 7.91 22.85
CA MET A 1 16.67 7.61 21.84
C MET A 1 17.18 8.05 20.48
N ARG A 2 17.23 7.17 19.48
CA ARG A 2 17.57 7.59 18.10
C ARG A 2 16.47 8.53 17.61
N LYS A 3 16.86 9.72 17.17
CA LYS A 3 15.95 10.73 16.63
C LYS A 3 15.43 10.18 15.30
N GLN A 4 14.16 9.77 15.29
CA GLN A 4 13.49 9.35 14.07
C GLN A 4 13.37 10.59 13.16
N THR A 5 13.67 10.44 11.86
CA THR A 5 13.95 11.58 10.96
C THR A 5 12.71 12.43 10.70
N THR A 6 11.51 11.85 10.72
CA THR A 6 10.22 12.54 10.53
C THR A 6 9.10 11.84 11.29
N SER A 7 8.39 12.56 12.16
CA SER A 7 7.23 12.01 12.87
C SER A 7 5.99 11.85 12.00
N THR A 8 6.09 12.02 10.66
CA THR A 8 4.96 11.92 9.72
C THR A 8 5.27 11.00 8.55
N VAL A 9 4.30 10.15 8.18
CA VAL A 9 4.32 9.26 7.01
C VAL A 9 3.07 9.48 6.17
N LEU A 10 3.23 9.52 4.83
CA LEU A 10 2.11 9.48 3.88
C LEU A 10 1.87 8.04 3.44
N MET A 11 0.61 7.62 3.42
CA MET A 11 0.18 6.33 2.92
C MET A 11 -1.05 6.51 2.01
N ILE A 12 -1.14 5.69 0.97
CA ILE A 12 -2.27 5.70 0.03
C ILE A 12 -3.10 4.45 0.27
N ARG A 13 -4.43 4.59 0.36
CA ARG A 13 -5.34 3.46 0.55
C ARG A 13 -5.24 2.47 -0.62
N PRO A 14 -5.07 1.17 -0.37
CA PRO A 14 -4.90 0.15 -1.41
C PRO A 14 -6.25 -0.19 -2.06
N ARG A 15 -6.93 0.76 -2.72
CA ARG A 15 -8.31 0.59 -3.20
C ARG A 15 -8.49 -0.54 -4.24
N ASN A 16 -7.50 -0.75 -5.10
CA ASN A 16 -7.54 -1.72 -6.20
C ASN A 16 -6.30 -2.64 -6.19
N PHE A 17 -5.70 -2.85 -5.02
CA PHE A 17 -4.48 -3.62 -4.88
C PHE A 17 -4.68 -5.10 -5.29
N GLY A 18 -3.70 -5.60 -6.02
CA GLY A 18 -3.67 -6.98 -6.49
C GLY A 18 -2.49 -7.23 -7.41
N PHE A 19 -2.54 -8.35 -8.12
CA PHE A 19 -1.56 -8.68 -9.15
C PHE A 19 -1.67 -7.68 -10.31
N ASN A 20 -0.54 -7.06 -10.66
CA ASN A 20 -0.46 -6.14 -11.80
C ASN A 20 0.29 -6.80 -12.96
N GLU A 21 -0.42 -7.16 -14.02
CA GLU A 21 0.16 -7.79 -15.22
C GLU A 21 1.20 -6.90 -15.90
N GLU A 22 1.03 -5.58 -15.88
CA GLU A 22 1.94 -4.63 -16.53
C GLU A 22 3.30 -4.55 -15.84
N THR A 23 3.33 -4.71 -14.50
CA THR A 23 4.58 -4.66 -13.72
C THR A 23 5.12 -6.04 -13.37
N ALA A 24 4.36 -7.11 -13.59
CA ALA A 24 4.79 -8.47 -13.30
C ALA A 24 6.02 -8.91 -14.11
N GLU A 25 6.22 -8.37 -15.32
CA GLU A 25 7.38 -8.72 -16.15
C GLU A 25 8.71 -8.25 -15.54
N ASN A 26 8.71 -7.13 -14.80
CA ASN A 26 9.93 -6.54 -14.24
C ASN A 26 9.97 -6.52 -12.71
N ASN A 27 8.90 -6.94 -12.04
CA ASN A 27 8.82 -7.06 -10.59
C ASN A 27 8.79 -8.54 -10.16
N SER A 28 9.93 -9.07 -9.75
CA SER A 28 10.06 -10.48 -9.31
C SER A 28 9.20 -10.86 -8.10
N PHE A 29 8.65 -9.88 -7.36
CA PHE A 29 7.73 -10.10 -6.25
C PHE A 29 6.27 -10.27 -6.71
N GLN A 30 5.91 -9.82 -7.91
CA GLN A 30 4.60 -10.02 -8.51
C GLN A 30 4.52 -11.45 -9.05
N GLN A 31 4.17 -12.40 -8.17
CA GLN A 31 3.98 -13.80 -8.53
C GLN A 31 2.51 -14.19 -8.38
N LYS A 32 1.90 -14.67 -9.47
CA LYS A 32 0.54 -15.19 -9.46
C LYS A 32 0.58 -16.65 -9.01
N GLY A 33 0.23 -16.91 -7.74
CA GLY A 33 0.08 -18.27 -7.24
C GLY A 33 -1.09 -19.01 -7.89
N ASP A 34 -1.05 -20.34 -7.90
CA ASP A 34 -2.04 -21.20 -8.59
C ASP A 34 -3.49 -20.95 -8.15
N ASN A 35 -3.70 -20.50 -6.91
CA ASN A 35 -5.02 -20.21 -6.32
C ASN A 35 -5.25 -18.70 -6.11
N TYR A 36 -4.75 -17.86 -7.01
CA TYR A 36 -4.93 -16.41 -6.91
C TYR A 36 -6.42 -16.02 -6.89
N ASN A 37 -6.84 -15.33 -5.84
CA ASN A 37 -8.17 -14.76 -5.68
C ASN A 37 -8.05 -13.23 -5.47
N PRO A 38 -8.37 -12.41 -6.48
CA PRO A 38 -8.23 -10.95 -6.41
C PRO A 38 -8.98 -10.34 -5.23
N THR A 39 -10.21 -10.79 -4.98
CA THR A 39 -11.06 -10.26 -3.89
C THR A 39 -10.46 -10.58 -2.52
N ALA A 40 -9.96 -11.80 -2.34
CA ALA A 40 -9.32 -12.20 -1.08
C ALA A 40 -8.01 -11.44 -0.84
N VAL A 41 -7.22 -11.22 -1.90
CA VAL A 41 -5.98 -10.42 -1.82
C VAL A 41 -6.30 -8.97 -1.48
N GLN A 42 -7.28 -8.37 -2.16
CA GLN A 42 -7.73 -7.00 -1.90
C GLN A 42 -8.21 -6.82 -0.46
N GLN A 43 -9.01 -7.77 0.06
CA GLN A 43 -9.51 -7.73 1.43
C GLN A 43 -8.36 -7.80 2.44
N LYS A 44 -7.44 -8.75 2.26
CA LYS A 44 -6.25 -8.88 3.13
C LYS A 44 -5.36 -7.65 3.08
N ALA A 45 -5.16 -7.05 1.92
CA ALA A 45 -4.35 -5.85 1.78
C ALA A 45 -4.94 -4.66 2.55
N ILE A 46 -6.27 -4.51 2.57
CA ILE A 46 -6.94 -3.50 3.37
C ILE A 46 -6.74 -3.78 4.87
N GLU A 47 -6.93 -5.03 5.29
CA GLU A 47 -6.75 -5.45 6.69
C GLU A 47 -5.31 -5.22 7.19
N GLU A 48 -4.32 -5.61 6.41
CA GLU A 48 -2.90 -5.42 6.73
C GLU A 48 -2.52 -3.93 6.73
N PHE A 49 -3.05 -3.16 5.78
CA PHE A 49 -2.84 -1.71 5.73
C PHE A 49 -3.42 -1.02 6.98
N ASP A 50 -4.66 -1.32 7.35
CA ASP A 50 -5.31 -0.76 8.54
C ASP A 50 -4.55 -1.13 9.82
N GLY A 51 -4.13 -2.40 9.93
CA GLY A 51 -3.29 -2.84 11.03
C GLY A 51 -1.98 -2.07 11.09
N PHE A 52 -1.32 -1.81 9.97
CA PHE A 52 -0.06 -1.07 9.95
C PHE A 52 -0.25 0.41 10.31
N VAL A 53 -1.29 1.06 9.80
CA VAL A 53 -1.66 2.44 10.18
C VAL A 53 -1.87 2.53 11.70
N GLU A 54 -2.64 1.60 12.27
CA GLU A 54 -2.91 1.55 13.71
C GLU A 54 -1.60 1.38 14.51
N GLN A 55 -0.71 0.49 14.07
CA GLN A 55 0.58 0.27 14.73
C GLN A 55 1.47 1.52 14.69
N LEU A 56 1.53 2.23 13.56
CA LEU A 56 2.30 3.47 13.44
C LEU A 56 1.75 4.55 14.38
N GLN A 57 0.43 4.73 14.39
CA GLN A 57 -0.24 5.71 15.26
C GLN A 57 -0.05 5.40 16.75
N LYS A 58 -0.05 4.11 17.15
CA LYS A 58 0.27 3.67 18.52
C LYS A 58 1.67 4.07 18.97
N HIS A 59 2.61 4.24 18.04
CA HIS A 59 3.97 4.71 18.31
C HIS A 59 4.13 6.23 18.09
N GLU A 60 3.02 6.98 18.14
CA GLU A 60 2.99 8.45 18.02
C GLU A 60 3.50 8.98 16.67
N ILE A 61 3.48 8.14 15.63
CA ILE A 61 3.76 8.55 14.25
C ILE A 61 2.47 9.08 13.64
N ASN A 62 2.50 10.31 13.13
CA ASN A 62 1.41 10.90 12.37
C ASN A 62 1.31 10.20 11.00
N VAL A 63 0.14 9.64 10.68
CA VAL A 63 -0.08 8.95 9.40
C VAL A 63 -1.11 9.73 8.60
N LEU A 64 -0.67 10.28 7.47
CA LEU A 64 -1.55 10.92 6.48
C LEU A 64 -2.03 9.85 5.50
N VAL A 65 -3.30 9.45 5.64
CA VAL A 65 -3.91 8.47 4.75
C VAL A 65 -4.69 9.19 3.66
N VAL A 66 -4.36 8.93 2.40
CA VAL A 66 -5.06 9.49 1.24
C VAL A 66 -5.84 8.38 0.52
N ASP A 67 -7.11 8.66 0.25
CA ASP A 67 -7.95 7.78 -0.55
C ASP A 67 -7.63 7.90 -2.04
N ASP A 68 -7.51 6.76 -2.71
CA ASP A 68 -7.45 6.72 -4.17
C ASP A 68 -8.85 6.89 -4.80
N THR A 69 -8.87 7.37 -6.05
CA THR A 69 -10.08 7.55 -6.85
C THR A 69 -10.65 6.21 -7.33
N PRO A 70 -11.98 6.08 -7.50
CA PRO A 70 -12.59 4.83 -7.95
C PRO A 70 -12.30 4.48 -9.42
N SER A 71 -12.01 5.48 -10.26
CA SER A 71 -11.70 5.26 -11.68
C SER A 71 -10.68 6.30 -12.17
N PRO A 72 -9.68 5.90 -12.98
CA PRO A 72 -9.38 4.53 -13.39
C PRO A 72 -8.88 3.69 -12.21
N ALA A 73 -8.93 2.36 -12.32
CA ALA A 73 -8.37 1.46 -11.32
C ALA A 73 -6.83 1.57 -11.31
N LYS A 74 -6.25 1.82 -10.14
CA LYS A 74 -4.80 1.96 -9.94
C LYS A 74 -4.32 0.87 -8.98
N ILE A 75 -3.72 -0.18 -9.53
CA ILE A 75 -3.36 -1.40 -8.78
C ILE A 75 -2.21 -1.12 -7.81
N ASP A 76 -1.21 -0.36 -8.26
CA ASP A 76 0.01 -0.06 -7.50
C ASP A 76 -0.07 1.26 -6.72
N ALA A 77 -1.27 1.85 -6.56
CA ALA A 77 -1.43 3.16 -5.94
C ALA A 77 -0.94 3.25 -4.48
N VAL A 78 -0.87 2.10 -3.80
CA VAL A 78 -0.39 1.97 -2.42
C VAL A 78 1.10 2.36 -2.26
N PHE A 79 1.86 2.50 -3.35
CA PHE A 79 3.30 2.78 -3.35
C PHE A 79 3.63 4.25 -3.73
N PRO A 80 3.38 5.24 -2.84
CA PRO A 80 3.61 6.66 -3.15
C PRO A 80 5.09 7.00 -3.41
N ASN A 81 6.01 6.17 -2.93
CA ASN A 81 7.45 6.32 -3.15
C ASN A 81 7.86 6.20 -4.63
N ASN A 82 6.98 5.72 -5.51
CA ASN A 82 7.22 5.66 -6.95
C ASN A 82 6.84 6.96 -7.67
N TRP A 83 6.24 7.94 -6.99
CA TRP A 83 5.68 9.14 -7.63
C TRP A 83 6.33 10.45 -7.21
N PHE A 84 6.83 10.55 -5.97
CA PHE A 84 7.47 11.76 -5.49
C PHE A 84 8.51 11.45 -4.40
N SER A 85 9.35 12.44 -4.12
CA SER A 85 10.31 12.46 -3.02
C SER A 85 10.21 13.82 -2.32
N THR A 86 10.52 13.86 -1.02
CA THR A 86 10.57 15.08 -0.17
C THR A 86 11.97 15.44 0.22
#